data_AF-A0A2R5GQ08-F1
#
_entry.id   AF-A0A2R5GQ08-F1
#
_cell.length_a   1.000
_cell.length_b   1.000
_cell.length_c   1.000
_cell.angle_alpha   90.00
_cell.angle_beta   90.00
_cell.angle_gamma   90.00
#
_symmetry.space_group_name_H-M   'P 1'
#
loop_
_entity.id
_entity.type
_entity.pdbx_description
1 polymer ?
#
loop_
_entity_poly.entity_id
_entity_poly.type
_entity_poly.pdbx_seq_one_letter_code
_entity_poly.pdbx_strand_id
1 'polypeptide(L)'
;METIGKKFKSFRMIIIENDSKDGTDKSLATFAESRPEFVELISEKMDGKPDPNAPADPLPGDFALSALRFYKMAKLRNIYMDRLAKLPQISQPNTLVMMVDLDLAKISIEGTLGSLSSILAGKKKLDSDWDLVCANGLTSECNKESVGKQACSFVRKDNGKFGRSYDSLATRFTDQEMEHSFQIPAGQPRPPKFDVEWGNHQQYTRIKTNDRDADPIPAKSCFGGLAVYKAQSIKNLRYEGGDCEHISFNGKLDKVYIVPDFNTYYD
;
A
#
# COMPACT_ATOMS: atom_id res chain seq x y z
N MET A 1 0.40 -7.04 -14.29
CA MET A 1 0.85 -5.63 -14.39
C MET A 1 1.21 -5.19 -15.82
N GLU A 2 2.07 -5.90 -16.55
CA GLU A 2 2.43 -5.57 -17.94
C GLU A 2 1.19 -5.33 -18.85
N THR A 3 0.19 -6.21 -18.77
CA THR A 3 -1.07 -6.07 -19.54
C THR A 3 -1.81 -4.77 -19.28
N ILE A 4 -1.76 -4.25 -18.04
CA ILE A 4 -2.37 -2.96 -17.68
C ILE A 4 -1.54 -1.82 -18.28
N GLY A 5 -0.21 -1.86 -18.13
CA GLY A 5 0.71 -0.86 -18.66
C GLY A 5 0.57 -0.65 -20.18
N LYS A 6 0.37 -1.74 -20.94
CA LYS A 6 0.16 -1.70 -22.41
C LYS A 6 -1.12 -0.95 -22.85
N LYS A 7 -2.00 -0.55 -21.93
CA LYS A 7 -3.17 0.29 -22.25
C LYS A 7 -2.89 1.78 -22.21
N PHE A 8 -1.71 2.18 -21.74
CA PHE A 8 -1.26 3.56 -21.70
C PHE A 8 -0.40 3.90 -22.93
N LYS A 9 -0.32 5.18 -23.28
CA LYS A 9 0.51 5.67 -24.40
C LYS A 9 1.97 5.23 -24.27
N SER A 10 2.48 5.19 -23.04
CA SER A 10 3.78 4.61 -22.69
C SER A 10 3.74 4.19 -21.23
N PHE A 11 4.61 3.25 -20.85
CA PHE A 11 4.78 2.83 -19.45
C PHE A 11 6.22 2.40 -19.20
N ARG A 12 6.60 2.41 -17.91
CA ARG A 12 7.87 1.89 -17.39
C ARG A 12 7.55 1.08 -16.13
N MET A 13 8.30 0.02 -15.88
CA MET A 13 8.20 -0.80 -14.68
C MET A 13 9.56 -0.77 -13.99
N ILE A 14 9.58 -0.31 -12.75
CA ILE A 14 10.77 -0.34 -11.89
C ILE A 14 10.49 -1.39 -10.84
N ILE A 15 11.30 -2.43 -10.81
CA ILE A 15 11.19 -3.54 -9.88
C ILE A 15 12.36 -3.45 -8.92
N ILE A 16 12.07 -3.36 -7.62
CA ILE A 16 13.08 -3.47 -6.57
C ILE A 16 12.99 -4.89 -6.02
N GLU A 17 14.07 -5.64 -6.14
CA GLU A 17 14.24 -6.95 -5.53
C GLU A 17 15.18 -6.82 -4.33
N ASN A 18 14.82 -7.49 -3.23
CA ASN A 18 15.58 -7.43 -1.99
C ASN A 18 15.82 -8.83 -1.40
N ASP A 19 17.07 -9.28 -1.44
CA ASP A 19 17.59 -10.42 -0.67
C ASP A 19 16.71 -11.70 -0.70
N SER A 20 16.00 -11.96 -1.80
CA SER A 20 15.17 -13.16 -1.92
C SER A 20 16.01 -14.43 -1.90
N LYS A 21 15.48 -15.49 -1.28
CA LYS A 21 16.17 -16.79 -1.09
C LYS A 21 15.45 -17.96 -1.75
N ASP A 22 14.28 -17.70 -2.33
CA ASP A 22 13.39 -18.68 -2.94
C ASP A 22 13.51 -18.72 -4.48
N GLY A 23 14.46 -17.97 -5.06
CA GLY A 23 14.67 -17.88 -6.50
C GLY A 23 13.88 -16.76 -7.19
N THR A 24 13.17 -15.92 -6.42
CA THR A 24 12.48 -14.73 -6.96
C THR A 24 13.44 -13.82 -7.74
N ASP A 25 14.67 -13.64 -7.25
CA ASP A 25 15.76 -12.92 -7.93
C ASP A 25 15.95 -13.36 -9.40
N LYS A 26 16.06 -14.68 -9.63
CA LYS A 26 16.26 -15.27 -10.96
C LYS A 26 15.03 -15.07 -11.85
N SER A 27 13.84 -15.30 -11.30
CA SER A 27 12.59 -15.11 -12.05
C SER A 27 12.41 -13.67 -12.49
N LEU A 28 12.71 -12.70 -11.61
CA LEU A 28 12.65 -11.27 -11.94
C LEU A 28 13.72 -10.88 -12.95
N ALA A 29 14.94 -11.41 -12.84
CA ALA A 29 16.02 -11.17 -13.80
C ALA A 29 15.62 -11.63 -15.21
N THR A 30 15.15 -12.88 -15.35
CA THR A 30 14.65 -13.39 -16.65
C THR A 30 13.48 -12.56 -17.20
N PHE A 31 12.56 -12.12 -16.32
CA PHE A 31 11.45 -11.27 -16.73
C PHE A 31 11.91 -9.90 -17.26
N ALA A 32 12.90 -9.28 -16.62
CA ALA A 32 13.46 -7.99 -17.00
C ALA A 32 14.32 -8.08 -18.27
N GLU A 33 15.16 -9.10 -18.39
CA GLU A 33 16.02 -9.34 -19.57
C GLU A 33 15.23 -9.52 -20.86
N SER A 34 14.01 -10.07 -20.76
CA SER A 34 13.13 -10.25 -21.92
C SER A 34 12.29 -9.01 -22.25
N ARG A 35 12.36 -7.93 -21.44
CA ARG A 35 11.59 -6.69 -21.60
C ARG A 35 12.42 -5.41 -21.29
N PRO A 36 13.67 -5.29 -21.77
CA PRO A 36 14.57 -4.19 -21.38
C PRO A 36 14.07 -2.81 -21.84
N GLU A 37 13.16 -2.77 -22.80
CA GLU A 37 12.60 -1.54 -23.35
C GLU A 37 11.62 -0.85 -22.40
N PHE A 38 11.05 -1.56 -21.41
CA PHE A 38 10.16 -0.97 -20.42
C PHE A 38 10.32 -1.48 -18.98
N VAL A 39 11.11 -2.54 -18.72
CA VAL A 39 11.38 -3.04 -17.36
C VAL A 39 12.80 -2.70 -16.92
N GLU A 40 12.93 -2.19 -15.71
CA GLU A 40 14.18 -1.97 -15.01
C GLU A 40 14.14 -2.76 -13.69
N LEU A 41 15.08 -3.69 -13.52
CA LEU A 41 15.26 -4.42 -12.27
C LEU A 41 16.44 -3.84 -11.49
N ILE A 42 16.23 -3.59 -10.20
CA ILE A 42 17.26 -3.16 -9.26
C ILE A 42 17.27 -4.17 -8.12
N SER A 43 18.33 -4.97 -8.03
CA SER A 43 18.55 -5.86 -6.89
C SER A 43 19.41 -5.12 -5.87
N GLU A 44 18.85 -4.87 -4.69
CA GLU A 44 19.57 -4.25 -3.56
C GLU A 44 19.59 -5.21 -2.38
N LYS A 45 20.80 -5.47 -1.87
CA LYS A 45 21.01 -6.26 -0.66
C LYS A 45 21.07 -5.35 0.55
N MET A 46 20.10 -5.52 1.45
CA MET A 46 20.03 -4.80 2.73
C MET A 46 20.73 -5.56 3.84
N ASP A 47 20.68 -6.89 3.81
CA ASP A 47 21.30 -7.71 4.84
C ASP A 47 22.84 -7.69 4.69
N GLY A 48 23.55 -7.41 5.79
CA GLY A 48 25.01 -7.42 5.85
C GLY A 48 25.72 -6.06 5.82
N LYS A 49 25.00 -4.94 5.68
CA LYS A 49 25.55 -3.59 5.89
C LYS A 49 25.08 -3.06 7.25
N PRO A 50 25.96 -2.94 8.26
CA PRO A 50 25.59 -2.32 9.54
C PRO A 50 25.11 -0.88 9.29
N ASP A 51 23.89 -0.56 9.70
CA ASP A 51 23.40 0.81 9.71
C ASP A 51 23.22 1.25 11.17
N PRO A 52 24.01 2.22 11.66
CA PRO A 52 23.92 2.67 13.04
C PRO A 52 22.58 3.35 13.36
N ASN A 53 21.78 3.71 12.35
CA ASN A 53 20.46 4.32 12.52
C ASN A 53 19.31 3.31 12.40
N ALA A 54 19.60 2.03 12.14
CA ALA A 54 18.56 1.01 12.08
C ALA A 54 17.93 0.84 13.47
N PRO A 55 16.59 0.69 13.55
CA PRO A 55 15.93 0.27 14.78
C PRO A 55 16.48 -1.07 15.28
N ALA A 56 16.37 -1.32 16.59
CA ALA A 56 16.76 -2.60 17.18
C ALA A 56 15.96 -3.76 16.59
N ASP A 57 16.54 -4.97 16.67
CA ASP A 57 15.83 -6.19 16.27
C ASP A 57 14.56 -6.38 17.12
N PRO A 58 13.43 -6.76 16.50
CA PRO A 58 12.21 -7.05 17.22
C PRO A 58 12.33 -8.38 17.97
N LEU A 59 11.40 -8.62 18.90
CA LEU A 59 11.24 -9.92 19.53
C LEU A 59 10.97 -11.02 18.47
N PRO A 60 11.38 -12.27 18.72
CA PRO A 60 11.08 -13.39 17.83
C PRO A 60 9.59 -13.47 17.50
N GLY A 61 9.24 -13.45 16.22
CA GLY A 61 7.85 -13.51 15.73
C GLY A 61 7.18 -12.17 15.45
N ASP A 62 7.78 -11.04 15.83
CA ASP A 62 7.17 -9.70 15.68
C ASP A 62 7.72 -8.90 14.49
N PHE A 63 8.55 -9.52 13.65
CA PHE A 63 9.22 -8.82 12.54
C PHE A 63 8.22 -8.17 11.56
N ALA A 64 7.12 -8.85 11.23
CA ALA A 64 6.14 -8.42 10.24
C ALA A 64 5.56 -7.02 10.51
N LEU A 65 5.51 -6.62 11.79
CA LEU A 65 4.97 -5.34 12.22
C LEU A 65 6.02 -4.51 12.95
N SER A 66 7.32 -4.78 12.77
CA SER A 66 8.42 -4.14 13.49
C SER A 66 8.89 -2.82 12.86
N ALA A 67 9.43 -1.92 13.68
CA ALA A 67 10.02 -0.66 13.23
C ALA A 67 11.23 -0.93 12.32
N LEU A 68 12.01 -1.98 12.60
CA LEU A 68 13.09 -2.41 11.73
C LEU A 68 12.58 -2.80 10.34
N ARG A 69 11.48 -3.54 10.23
CA ARG A 69 10.87 -3.87 8.92
C ARG A 69 10.42 -2.60 8.20
N PHE A 70 9.69 -1.71 8.85
CA PHE A 70 9.23 -0.47 8.20
C PHE A 70 10.39 0.42 7.76
N TYR A 71 11.44 0.51 8.59
CA TYR A 71 12.70 1.16 8.22
C TYR A 71 13.33 0.56 6.98
N LYS A 72 13.45 -0.78 6.91
CA LYS A 72 13.97 -1.48 5.74
C LYS A 72 13.12 -1.19 4.49
N MET A 73 11.79 -1.31 4.61
CA MET A 73 10.86 -1.05 3.51
C MET A 73 10.92 0.41 3.03
N ALA A 74 10.99 1.39 3.93
CA ALA A 74 11.13 2.80 3.56
C ALA A 74 12.40 3.05 2.74
N LYS A 75 13.53 2.42 3.10
CA LYS A 75 14.77 2.53 2.30
C LYS A 75 14.59 1.92 0.91
N LEU A 76 14.08 0.70 0.80
CA LEU A 76 13.83 0.04 -0.48
C LEU A 76 12.88 0.85 -1.36
N ARG A 77 11.78 1.35 -0.79
CA ARG A 77 10.80 2.17 -1.50
C ARG A 77 11.39 3.49 -1.98
N ASN A 78 12.26 4.11 -1.19
CA ASN A 78 12.96 5.32 -1.63
C ASN A 78 13.93 5.09 -2.81
N ILE A 79 14.41 3.85 -3.04
CA ILE A 79 15.22 3.53 -4.24
C ILE A 79 14.40 3.79 -5.50
N TYR A 80 13.19 3.25 -5.60
CA TYR A 80 12.37 3.53 -6.79
C TYR A 80 11.95 5.01 -6.85
N MET A 81 11.80 5.71 -5.71
CA MET A 81 11.53 7.16 -5.74
C MET A 81 12.69 7.94 -6.37
N ASP A 82 13.94 7.55 -6.08
CA ASP A 82 15.13 8.14 -6.71
C ASP A 82 15.21 7.86 -8.21
N ARG A 83 14.71 6.71 -8.66
CA ARG A 83 14.62 6.38 -10.09
C ARG A 83 13.47 7.13 -10.77
N LEU A 84 12.29 7.17 -10.15
CA LEU A 84 11.12 7.90 -10.64
C LEU A 84 11.44 9.38 -10.87
N ALA A 85 12.18 10.02 -9.96
CA ALA A 85 12.59 11.41 -10.07
C ALA A 85 13.45 11.72 -11.32
N LYS A 86 14.11 10.70 -11.88
CA LYS A 86 14.94 10.81 -13.09
C LYS A 86 14.17 10.53 -14.38
N LEU A 87 12.95 10.00 -14.29
CA LEU A 87 12.14 9.70 -15.46
C LEU A 87 11.53 10.97 -16.05
N PRO A 88 11.68 11.23 -17.36
CA PRO A 88 11.09 12.42 -17.99
C PRO A 88 9.56 12.46 -17.88
N GLN A 89 8.91 11.30 -17.75
CA GLN A 89 7.46 11.18 -17.58
C GLN A 89 6.98 11.83 -16.29
N ILE A 90 7.79 11.90 -15.23
CA ILE A 90 7.34 12.39 -13.91
C ILE A 90 6.90 13.86 -13.94
N SER A 91 7.37 14.63 -14.92
CA SER A 91 7.00 16.04 -15.10
C SER A 91 5.78 16.24 -16.00
N GLN A 92 5.22 15.17 -16.59
CA GLN A 92 4.04 15.29 -17.46
C GLN A 92 2.76 15.30 -16.62
N PRO A 93 1.74 16.10 -17.00
CA PRO A 93 0.55 16.33 -16.17
C PRO A 93 -0.35 15.09 -16.01
N ASN A 94 -0.34 14.17 -16.97
CA ASN A 94 -1.19 12.98 -16.99
C ASN A 94 -0.43 11.70 -16.64
N THR A 95 0.73 11.82 -16.00
CA THR A 95 1.51 10.65 -15.57
C THR A 95 0.95 10.10 -14.28
N LEU A 96 0.66 8.79 -14.30
CA LEU A 96 0.29 8.02 -13.14
C LEU A 96 1.48 7.18 -12.68
N VAL A 97 1.63 7.05 -11.37
CA VAL A 97 2.57 6.11 -10.75
C VAL A 97 1.75 5.05 -10.04
N MET A 98 1.96 3.78 -10.40
CA MET A 98 1.30 2.66 -9.74
C MET A 98 2.34 1.90 -8.92
N MET A 99 2.11 1.84 -7.61
CA MET A 99 2.93 1.08 -6.67
C MET A 99 2.19 -0.20 -6.31
N VAL A 100 2.86 -1.34 -6.43
CA VAL A 100 2.23 -2.66 -6.33
C VAL A 100 3.10 -3.55 -5.46
N ASP A 101 2.51 -4.23 -4.50
CA ASP A 101 3.18 -5.33 -3.80
C ASP A 101 3.23 -6.57 -4.72
N LEU A 102 4.36 -7.27 -4.68
CA LEU A 102 4.60 -8.45 -5.53
C LEU A 102 4.09 -9.76 -4.93
N ASP A 103 3.66 -9.75 -3.67
CA ASP A 103 3.09 -10.89 -2.94
C ASP A 103 1.56 -10.95 -3.03
N LEU A 104 0.96 -10.19 -3.96
CA LEU A 104 -0.46 -10.30 -4.28
C LEU A 104 -0.77 -11.62 -4.98
N ALA A 105 -1.74 -12.35 -4.46
CA ALA A 105 -2.28 -13.55 -5.08
C ALA A 105 -2.94 -13.27 -6.43
N LYS A 106 -3.70 -12.16 -6.52
CA LYS A 106 -4.42 -11.79 -7.74
C LYS A 106 -4.69 -10.30 -7.85
N ILE A 107 -4.61 -9.82 -9.10
CA ILE A 107 -5.06 -8.50 -9.53
C ILE A 107 -6.04 -8.68 -10.70
N SER A 108 -7.25 -8.12 -10.60
CA SER A 108 -8.22 -8.18 -11.71
C SER A 108 -7.85 -7.19 -12.80
N ILE A 109 -7.37 -7.65 -13.96
CA ILE A 109 -6.98 -6.75 -15.06
C ILE A 109 -8.17 -5.90 -15.52
N GLU A 110 -9.32 -6.54 -15.77
CA GLU A 110 -10.54 -5.85 -16.21
C GLU A 110 -11.06 -4.90 -15.13
N GLY A 111 -11.11 -5.35 -13.87
CA GLY A 111 -11.56 -4.54 -12.73
C GLY A 111 -10.68 -3.30 -12.53
N THR A 112 -9.36 -3.47 -12.58
CA THR A 112 -8.40 -2.37 -12.49
C THR A 112 -8.57 -1.37 -13.63
N LEU A 113 -8.64 -1.83 -14.88
CA LEU A 113 -8.82 -0.94 -16.04
C LEU A 113 -10.18 -0.23 -16.02
N GLY A 114 -11.25 -0.93 -15.64
CA GLY A 114 -12.59 -0.35 -15.52
C GLY A 114 -12.67 0.73 -14.44
N SER A 115 -12.08 0.46 -13.27
CA SER A 115 -12.01 1.41 -12.15
C SER A 115 -11.21 2.65 -12.54
N LEU A 116 -9.99 2.46 -13.07
CA LEU A 116 -9.13 3.57 -13.51
C LEU A 116 -9.76 4.38 -14.62
N SER A 117 -10.37 3.73 -15.63
CA SER A 117 -11.06 4.42 -16.70
C SER A 117 -12.22 5.28 -16.16
N SER A 118 -12.97 4.78 -15.20
CA SER A 118 -14.10 5.51 -14.59
C SER A 118 -13.63 6.71 -13.77
N ILE A 119 -12.54 6.56 -13.01
CA ILE A 119 -11.91 7.65 -12.25
C ILE A 119 -11.40 8.73 -13.20
N LEU A 120 -10.61 8.34 -14.21
CA LEU A 120 -10.01 9.28 -15.16
C LEU A 120 -11.04 9.99 -16.04
N ALA A 121 -12.19 9.35 -16.30
CA ALA A 121 -13.31 9.95 -17.01
C ALA A 121 -14.22 10.82 -16.12
N GLY A 122 -13.91 10.97 -14.82
CA GLY A 122 -14.72 11.76 -13.88
C GLY A 122 -16.10 11.15 -13.59
N LYS A 123 -16.27 9.83 -13.79
CA LYS A 123 -17.54 9.13 -13.53
C LYS A 123 -17.76 8.77 -12.07
N LYS A 124 -16.69 8.76 -11.28
CA LYS A 124 -16.70 8.49 -9.84
C LYS A 124 -16.70 9.83 -9.09
N LYS A 125 -17.43 9.91 -7.97
CA LYS A 125 -17.53 11.13 -7.16
C LYS A 125 -16.29 11.33 -6.27
N LEU A 126 -15.20 11.75 -6.88
CA LEU A 126 -13.99 12.21 -6.20
C LEU A 126 -13.54 13.55 -6.78
N ASP A 127 -12.72 14.29 -6.05
CA ASP A 127 -12.14 15.54 -6.54
C ASP A 127 -11.33 15.31 -7.82
N SER A 128 -11.50 16.17 -8.84
CA SER A 128 -10.78 16.04 -10.12
C SER A 128 -9.26 16.13 -9.97
N ASP A 129 -8.79 16.83 -8.94
CA ASP A 129 -7.40 17.03 -8.56
C ASP A 129 -6.93 16.06 -7.45
N TRP A 130 -7.55 14.88 -7.32
CA TRP A 130 -7.10 13.82 -6.41
C TRP A 130 -5.59 13.49 -6.49
N ASP A 131 -5.02 13.06 -5.37
CA ASP A 131 -3.59 12.73 -5.25
C ASP A 131 -3.31 11.24 -5.36
N LEU A 132 -4.12 10.43 -4.65
CA LEU A 132 -3.95 9.00 -4.50
C LEU A 132 -5.32 8.29 -4.54
N VAL A 133 -5.39 7.22 -5.31
CA VAL A 133 -6.45 6.22 -5.22
C VAL A 133 -5.86 4.83 -4.92
N CYS A 134 -6.43 4.12 -3.96
CA CYS A 134 -5.96 2.80 -3.55
C CYS A 134 -6.94 1.71 -3.92
N ALA A 135 -6.40 0.52 -4.13
CA ALA A 135 -7.17 -0.69 -4.25
C ALA A 135 -7.86 -1.06 -2.92
N ASN A 136 -9.03 -1.66 -3.05
CA ASN A 136 -9.70 -2.39 -2.00
C ASN A 136 -9.07 -3.78 -1.88
N GLY A 137 -8.06 -3.89 -1.03
CA GLY A 137 -7.40 -5.17 -0.73
C GLY A 137 -8.35 -6.16 -0.04
N LEU A 138 -8.36 -7.39 -0.51
CA LEU A 138 -9.19 -8.50 -0.01
C LEU A 138 -8.28 -9.68 0.36
N THR A 139 -8.58 -10.39 1.44
CA THR A 139 -7.85 -11.62 1.83
C THR A 139 -8.73 -12.85 1.67
N SER A 140 -8.13 -14.01 1.38
CA SER A 140 -8.87 -15.28 1.25
C SER A 140 -9.19 -15.90 2.62
N GLU A 141 -8.29 -15.74 3.60
CA GLU A 141 -8.49 -16.19 4.97
C GLU A 141 -9.20 -15.13 5.82
N CYS A 142 -10.48 -15.38 6.10
CA CYS A 142 -11.20 -14.73 7.19
C CYS A 142 -11.24 -15.72 8.36
N ASN A 143 -10.31 -15.63 9.30
CA ASN A 143 -10.34 -16.51 10.47
C ASN A 143 -11.57 -16.16 11.34
N LYS A 144 -12.60 -17.00 11.24
CA LYS A 144 -13.87 -16.88 11.98
C LYS A 144 -13.69 -16.89 13.51
N GLU A 145 -12.58 -17.45 14.01
CA GLU A 145 -12.28 -17.48 15.44
C GLU A 145 -11.54 -16.23 15.93
N SER A 146 -10.86 -15.50 15.03
CA SER A 146 -10.09 -14.31 15.39
C SER A 146 -10.90 -13.01 15.32
N VAL A 147 -11.99 -12.99 14.56
CA VAL A 147 -12.84 -11.80 14.40
C VAL A 147 -14.29 -12.25 14.23
N GLY A 148 -15.15 -11.82 15.15
CA GLY A 148 -16.56 -12.20 15.18
C GLY A 148 -17.29 -11.84 13.88
N LYS A 149 -17.58 -12.87 13.07
CA LYS A 149 -18.55 -12.97 11.96
C LYS A 149 -18.61 -11.91 10.85
N GLN A 150 -18.05 -10.72 10.92
CA GLN A 150 -18.03 -9.78 9.79
C GLN A 150 -16.75 -8.94 9.78
N ALA A 151 -16.09 -8.97 8.63
CA ALA A 151 -14.88 -8.26 8.21
C ALA A 151 -13.51 -8.86 8.58
N CYS A 152 -12.76 -9.18 7.54
CA CYS A 152 -11.35 -9.55 7.62
C CYS A 152 -10.57 -8.23 7.76
N SER A 153 -10.09 -7.94 8.96
CA SER A 153 -9.23 -6.79 9.26
C SER A 153 -7.89 -7.28 9.76
N PHE A 154 -6.78 -6.84 9.16
CA PHE A 154 -5.46 -7.00 9.75
C PHE A 154 -5.47 -6.32 11.11
N VAL A 155 -5.37 -7.13 12.15
CA VAL A 155 -5.35 -6.62 13.51
C VAL A 155 -3.94 -6.11 13.80
N ARG A 156 -3.88 -4.82 14.14
CA ARG A 156 -2.76 -4.13 14.76
C ARG A 156 -2.08 -5.02 15.82
N LYS A 157 -0.81 -5.36 15.64
CA LYS A 157 0.10 -5.69 16.75
C LYS A 157 1.10 -4.57 16.92
N ASP A 158 1.19 -4.08 18.15
CA ASP A 158 2.15 -3.08 18.58
C ASP A 158 3.55 -3.71 18.67
N ASN A 159 4.57 -2.97 18.26
CA ASN A 159 5.99 -3.30 18.30
C ASN A 159 6.80 -2.34 19.19
N GLY A 160 6.14 -1.44 19.92
CA GLY A 160 6.78 -0.51 20.84
C GLY A 160 7.19 0.84 20.21
N LYS A 161 7.09 1.84 21.09
CA LYS A 161 7.29 3.30 20.97
C LYS A 161 6.58 4.09 19.86
N PHE A 162 6.31 3.57 18.66
CA PHE A 162 5.58 4.32 17.63
C PHE A 162 4.70 3.49 16.67
N GLY A 163 4.48 2.19 16.88
CA GLY A 163 3.76 1.34 15.92
C GLY A 163 2.29 1.71 15.67
N ARG A 164 2.00 2.27 14.49
CA ARG A 164 0.65 2.43 13.94
C ARG A 164 0.52 1.66 12.61
N SER A 165 -0.56 0.89 12.53
CA SER A 165 -1.23 0.38 11.30
C SER A 165 -0.39 -0.23 10.16
N TYR A 166 -0.62 -1.50 9.88
CA TYR A 166 -0.18 -2.15 8.64
C TYR A 166 -1.19 -1.88 7.51
N ASP A 167 -0.79 -1.12 6.49
CA ASP A 167 -1.65 -0.66 5.38
C ASP A 167 -1.99 -1.74 4.32
N SER A 168 -1.88 -3.02 4.68
CA SER A 168 -2.28 -4.17 3.84
C SER A 168 -3.77 -4.19 3.52
N LEU A 169 -4.59 -3.59 4.37
CA LEU A 169 -6.00 -3.34 4.09
C LEU A 169 -6.20 -1.85 4.25
N ALA A 170 -6.10 -1.14 3.12
CA ALA A 170 -6.54 0.23 2.89
C ALA A 170 -7.00 0.89 4.20
N THR A 171 -6.05 1.36 4.99
CA THR A 171 -6.36 1.76 6.36
C THR A 171 -7.19 3.04 6.30
N ARG A 172 -8.52 2.85 6.25
CA ARG A 172 -9.52 3.90 6.30
C ARG A 172 -9.31 4.62 7.62
N PHE A 173 -8.58 5.71 7.55
CA PHE A 173 -8.53 6.66 8.64
C PHE A 173 -9.08 7.98 8.09
N THR A 174 -10.24 8.40 8.55
CA THR A 174 -10.67 9.80 8.60
C THR A 174 -9.87 10.53 9.68
N ASP A 175 -9.94 11.87 9.74
CA ASP A 175 -9.31 12.62 10.85
C ASP A 175 -9.81 12.15 12.22
N GLN A 176 -11.12 11.87 12.32
CA GLN A 176 -11.73 11.33 13.53
C GLN A 176 -11.21 9.92 13.84
N GLU A 177 -11.01 9.06 12.84
CA GLU A 177 -10.46 7.71 13.03
C GLU A 177 -8.97 7.74 13.35
N MET A 178 -8.19 8.70 12.85
CA MET A 178 -6.80 8.92 13.28
C MET A 178 -6.76 9.34 14.76
N GLU A 179 -7.67 10.22 15.19
CA GLU A 179 -7.74 10.74 16.56
C GLU A 179 -8.26 9.70 17.56
N HIS A 180 -9.22 8.87 17.15
CA HIS A 180 -9.80 7.79 17.97
C HIS A 180 -9.14 6.43 17.72
N SER A 181 -8.15 6.35 16.84
CA SER A 181 -7.34 5.13 16.68
C SER A 181 -6.67 4.86 18.01
N PHE A 182 -7.09 3.80 18.69
CA PHE A 182 -6.65 3.48 20.04
C PHE A 182 -5.13 3.51 20.13
N GLN A 183 -4.52 4.56 20.67
CA GLN A 183 -3.10 4.51 20.97
C GLN A 183 -2.93 3.50 22.09
N ILE A 184 -2.45 2.29 21.77
CA ILE A 184 -1.99 1.36 22.79
C ILE A 184 -0.58 1.84 23.16
N PRO A 185 -0.36 2.35 24.38
CA PRO A 185 0.98 2.74 24.79
C PRO A 185 1.89 1.51 24.80
N ALA A 186 3.17 1.71 24.47
CA ALA A 186 4.14 0.62 24.36
C ALA A 186 4.11 -0.33 25.57
N GLY A 187 3.97 -1.63 25.29
CA GLY A 187 3.95 -2.68 26.31
C GLY A 187 2.62 -2.84 27.07
N GLN A 188 1.56 -2.12 26.67
CA GLN A 188 0.23 -2.31 27.23
C GLN A 188 -0.53 -3.42 26.49
N PRO A 189 -1.36 -4.22 27.19
CA PRO A 189 -2.21 -5.21 26.57
C PRO A 189 -3.29 -4.55 25.68
N ARG A 190 -3.76 -5.29 24.67
CA ARG A 190 -4.88 -4.87 23.83
C ARG A 190 -6.11 -4.52 24.69
N PRO A 191 -6.82 -3.41 24.44
CA PRO A 191 -8.07 -3.10 25.14
C PRO A 191 -9.08 -4.24 24.97
N PRO A 192 -9.80 -4.63 26.04
CA PRO A 192 -10.91 -5.55 25.91
C PRO A 192 -11.97 -4.93 24.98
N LYS A 193 -12.41 -5.66 23.94
CA LYS A 193 -13.45 -5.30 22.93
C LYS A 193 -12.98 -4.61 21.64
N PHE A 194 -11.68 -4.47 21.40
CA PHE A 194 -11.14 -3.90 20.15
C PHE A 194 -11.81 -4.44 18.87
N ASP A 195 -11.94 -5.76 18.75
CA ASP A 195 -12.48 -6.41 17.54
C ASP A 195 -13.98 -6.10 17.32
N VAL A 196 -14.74 -5.91 18.40
CA VAL A 196 -16.18 -5.58 18.36
C VAL A 196 -16.39 -4.13 17.95
N GLU A 197 -15.59 -3.21 18.48
CA GLU A 197 -15.68 -1.79 18.17
C GLU A 197 -15.27 -1.50 16.71
N TRP A 198 -14.27 -2.22 16.20
CA TRP A 198 -13.88 -2.14 14.79
C TRP A 198 -14.94 -2.72 13.85
N GLY A 199 -15.53 -3.87 14.18
CA GLY A 199 -16.61 -4.47 13.38
C GLY A 199 -17.85 -3.57 13.31
N ASN A 200 -18.22 -2.95 14.43
CA ASN A 200 -19.29 -1.97 14.47
C ASN A 200 -18.99 -0.75 13.58
N HIS A 201 -17.77 -0.22 13.65
CA HIS A 201 -17.34 0.92 12.84
C HIS A 201 -17.49 0.68 11.32
N GLN A 202 -17.14 -0.51 10.84
CA GLN A 202 -17.33 -0.86 9.43
C GLN A 202 -18.80 -0.97 9.01
N GLN A 203 -19.68 -1.44 9.90
CA GLN A 203 -21.12 -1.46 9.64
C GLN A 203 -21.73 -0.04 9.66
N TYR A 204 -21.27 0.82 10.58
CA TYR A 204 -21.75 2.20 10.70
C TYR A 204 -21.43 3.06 9.47
N THR A 205 -20.30 2.81 8.82
CA THR A 205 -19.87 3.56 7.63
C THR A 205 -20.59 3.16 6.33
N ARG A 206 -21.47 2.14 6.35
CA ARG A 206 -22.27 1.66 5.19
C ARG A 206 -21.45 1.37 3.92
N ILE A 207 -20.22 0.93 4.08
CA ILE A 207 -19.30 0.78 2.95
C ILE A 207 -19.65 -0.48 2.16
N LYS A 208 -19.93 -0.29 0.86
CA LYS A 208 -20.21 -1.38 -0.07
C LYS A 208 -18.91 -1.79 -0.78
N THR A 209 -18.20 -2.76 -0.23
CA THR A 209 -17.06 -3.39 -0.91
C THR A 209 -17.52 -4.06 -2.21
N ASN A 210 -16.70 -4.02 -3.26
CA ASN A 210 -16.98 -4.62 -4.58
C ASN A 210 -18.17 -4.02 -5.35
N ASP A 211 -18.70 -2.88 -4.91
CA ASP A 211 -19.77 -2.18 -5.61
C ASP A 211 -19.16 -1.23 -6.67
N ARG A 212 -19.40 -1.53 -7.94
CA ARG A 212 -18.94 -0.73 -9.09
C ARG A 212 -19.61 0.64 -9.16
N ASP A 213 -20.77 0.79 -8.54
CA ASP A 213 -21.51 2.04 -8.52
C ASP A 213 -21.25 2.82 -7.22
N ALA A 214 -20.49 2.25 -6.28
CA ALA A 214 -20.11 2.96 -5.07
C ALA A 214 -19.09 4.06 -5.36
N ASP A 215 -19.31 5.19 -4.67
CA ASP A 215 -18.40 6.31 -4.67
C ASP A 215 -17.09 5.95 -3.94
N PRO A 216 -15.95 6.49 -4.40
CA PRO A 216 -14.70 6.38 -3.68
C PRO A 216 -14.79 6.99 -2.28
N ILE A 217 -14.05 6.40 -1.35
CA ILE A 217 -14.14 6.71 0.07
C ILE A 217 -12.93 7.55 0.45
N PRO A 218 -13.10 8.79 0.93
CA PRO A 218 -11.98 9.60 1.43
C PRO A 218 -11.24 8.89 2.56
N ALA A 219 -9.92 9.02 2.58
CA ALA A 219 -9.05 8.48 3.62
C ALA A 219 -7.85 9.41 3.88
N LYS A 220 -7.09 9.16 4.93
CA LYS A 220 -5.81 9.84 5.21
C LYS A 220 -4.60 9.05 4.73
N SER A 221 -4.71 7.74 4.64
CA SER A 221 -3.75 6.85 3.98
C SER A 221 -4.50 5.64 3.43
N CYS A 222 -3.94 5.00 2.42
CA CYS A 222 -4.33 3.66 2.02
C CYS A 222 -3.24 3.04 1.13
N PHE A 223 -3.20 1.71 1.07
CA PHE A 223 -2.39 1.03 0.07
C PHE A 223 -3.10 -0.20 -0.50
N GLY A 224 -3.53 -1.16 0.34
CA GLY A 224 -4.31 -2.31 -0.12
C GLY A 224 -3.58 -3.15 -1.17
N GLY A 225 -2.24 -3.14 -1.16
CA GLY A 225 -1.38 -3.84 -2.11
C GLY A 225 -1.22 -3.18 -3.48
N LEU A 226 -2.06 -2.20 -3.82
CA LEU A 226 -1.92 -1.42 -5.03
C LEU A 226 -2.43 0.00 -4.83
N ALA A 227 -1.53 0.97 -4.97
CA ALA A 227 -1.83 2.39 -4.94
C ALA A 227 -1.52 3.07 -6.29
N VAL A 228 -2.36 4.00 -6.70
CA VAL A 228 -2.18 4.80 -7.92
C VAL A 228 -2.15 6.27 -7.55
N TYR A 229 -1.04 6.91 -7.88
CA TYR A 229 -0.77 8.32 -7.59
C TYR A 229 -0.77 9.12 -8.88
N LYS A 230 -1.17 10.39 -8.81
CA LYS A 230 -0.68 11.37 -9.78
C LYS A 230 0.79 11.61 -9.52
N ALA A 231 1.61 11.56 -10.56
CA ALA A 231 3.06 11.74 -10.46
C ALA A 231 3.45 13.06 -9.76
N GLN A 232 2.72 14.14 -10.03
CA GLN A 232 3.00 15.45 -9.41
C GLN A 232 2.78 15.44 -7.89
N SER A 233 1.76 14.72 -7.40
CA SER A 233 1.41 14.68 -5.98
C SER A 233 2.48 14.03 -5.11
N ILE A 234 3.27 13.14 -5.69
CA ILE A 234 4.36 12.44 -4.97
C ILE A 234 5.76 12.97 -5.30
N LYS A 235 5.84 14.05 -6.08
CA LYS A 235 7.12 14.65 -6.47
C LYS A 235 7.83 15.16 -5.21
N ASN A 236 9.09 14.77 -5.06
CA ASN A 236 9.94 15.11 -3.89
C ASN A 236 9.47 14.52 -2.55
N LEU A 237 8.47 13.63 -2.53
CA LEU A 237 8.09 12.92 -1.30
C LEU A 237 9.04 11.74 -1.05
N ARG A 238 9.17 11.36 0.22
CA ARG A 238 10.03 10.26 0.69
C ARG A 238 9.29 9.44 1.72
N TYR A 239 9.51 8.13 1.66
CA TYR A 239 9.09 7.18 2.69
C TYR A 239 9.92 7.36 3.95
N GLU A 240 9.29 7.19 5.11
CA GLU A 240 9.95 7.22 6.42
C GLU A 240 9.71 5.91 7.17
N GLY A 241 10.69 5.51 7.99
CA GLY A 241 10.74 4.20 8.64
C GLY A 241 10.29 4.15 10.09
N GLY A 242 9.74 5.25 10.63
CA GLY A 242 9.34 5.35 12.04
C GLY A 242 8.02 4.63 12.35
N ASP A 243 7.20 4.41 11.32
CA ASP A 243 5.92 3.73 11.36
C ASP A 243 5.70 2.97 10.03
N CYS A 244 4.54 2.36 9.78
CA CYS A 244 4.26 1.81 8.45
C CYS A 244 4.53 2.88 7.38
N GLU A 245 5.41 2.53 6.45
CA GLU A 245 6.03 3.49 5.57
C GLU A 245 5.00 4.15 4.64
N HIS A 246 3.93 3.42 4.31
CA HIS A 246 2.80 3.94 3.54
C HIS A 246 2.10 5.09 4.25
N ILE A 247 1.87 5.01 5.56
CA ILE A 247 1.20 6.07 6.33
C ILE A 247 2.04 7.32 6.32
N SER A 248 3.35 7.19 6.56
CA SER A 248 4.26 8.33 6.53
C SER A 248 4.32 9.01 5.16
N PHE A 249 4.17 8.23 4.09
CA PHE A 249 4.26 8.72 2.72
C PHE A 249 2.92 9.33 2.27
N ASN A 250 1.84 8.58 2.40
CA ASN A 250 0.48 8.96 1.98
C ASN A 250 -0.11 10.05 2.86
N GLY A 251 0.23 10.11 4.14
CA GLY A 251 -0.23 11.17 5.05
C GLY A 251 0.31 12.56 4.71
N LYS A 252 1.24 12.66 3.74
CA LYS A 252 1.70 13.93 3.16
C LYS A 252 0.82 14.40 1.99
N LEU A 253 -0.16 13.59 1.59
CA LEU A 253 -1.14 13.88 0.56
C LEU A 253 -2.45 14.36 1.22
N ASP A 254 -3.28 15.05 0.46
CA ASP A 254 -4.56 15.58 0.95
C ASP A 254 -5.73 14.76 0.42
N LYS A 255 -5.76 14.54 -0.90
CA LYS A 255 -6.91 13.97 -1.61
C LYS A 255 -6.71 12.49 -1.88
N VAL A 256 -6.81 11.70 -0.81
CA VAL A 256 -6.60 10.24 -0.80
C VAL A 256 -7.95 9.51 -0.76
N TYR A 257 -8.11 8.51 -1.62
CA TYR A 257 -9.36 7.75 -1.74
C TYR A 257 -9.13 6.24 -1.84
N ILE A 258 -10.07 5.47 -1.31
CA ILE A 258 -10.17 4.03 -1.53
C ILE A 258 -11.27 3.79 -2.55
N VAL A 259 -10.99 2.97 -3.57
CA VAL A 259 -11.92 2.71 -4.67
C VAL A 259 -12.59 1.34 -4.45
N PRO A 260 -13.89 1.27 -4.14
CA PRO A 260 -14.53 0.04 -3.67
C PRO A 260 -14.55 -1.13 -4.65
N ASP A 261 -14.48 -0.84 -5.96
CA ASP A 261 -14.44 -1.83 -7.04
C ASP A 261 -13.04 -2.08 -7.62
N PHE A 262 -12.02 -1.39 -7.10
CA PHE A 262 -10.64 -1.60 -7.47
C PHE A 262 -10.00 -2.68 -6.61
N ASN A 263 -10.29 -3.95 -6.90
CA ASN A 263 -9.90 -5.04 -6.01
C ASN A 263 -8.53 -5.65 -6.30
N THR A 264 -7.79 -5.90 -5.23
CA THR A 264 -6.59 -6.74 -5.14
C THR A 264 -6.85 -7.87 -4.15
N TYR A 265 -6.18 -9.00 -4.33
CA TYR A 265 -6.34 -10.16 -3.47
C TYR A 265 -4.99 -10.61 -2.93
N TYR A 266 -4.93 -10.73 -1.61
CA TYR A 266 -3.90 -11.46 -0.88
C TYR A 266 -4.43 -12.87 -0.59
N ASP A 267 -3.53 -13.85 -0.55
CA ASP A 267 -3.85 -15.19 -0.06
C ASP A 267 -4.02 -15.16 1.47
#